data_AF-A0A5E4NRE9-F1
#
_entry.id   AF-A0A5E4NRE9-F1
#
_cell.length_a   1.000
_cell.length_b   1.000
_cell.length_c   1.000
_cell.angle_alpha   90.00
_cell.angle_beta   90.00
_cell.angle_gamma   90.00
#
_symmetry.space_group_name_H-M   'P 1'
#
loop_
_entity.id
_entity.type
_entity.pdbx_description
1 polymer ?
#
loop_
_entity_poly.entity_id
_entity_poly.type
_entity_poly.pdbx_seq_one_letter_code
_entity_poly.pdbx_strand_id
1 'polypeptide(L)'
;MNINMCKYNPLRGASYIKLPKIISVKKAITNIKNKDNKCFLWSILAALHPQDKNSETISKYKEWENESYRHVSLKHFKLDPVHYYTTPGFAWNAMFRKTGIELELITDIDIYLMFEQGIRGGLSQCSIRYSKTNNKYIGEKYKKEQTEKTTPKYLLNLDANNLYGWGMCEYLPYKGFKWSDPDCFDTE
;
A
#
# COMPACT_ATOMS: atom_id res chain seq x y z
N MET A 1 25.49 11.42 -21.10
CA MET A 1 24.05 11.41 -20.76
C MET A 1 23.89 12.15 -19.43
N ASN A 2 23.32 13.35 -19.42
CA ASN A 2 23.15 14.14 -18.20
C ASN A 2 21.70 14.01 -17.71
N ILE A 3 21.52 13.37 -16.56
CA ILE A 3 20.21 13.19 -15.93
C ILE A 3 20.03 14.27 -14.87
N ASN A 4 19.18 15.26 -15.16
CA ASN A 4 18.78 16.28 -14.20
C ASN A 4 17.59 15.76 -13.38
N MET A 5 17.83 15.32 -12.14
CA MET A 5 16.78 14.86 -11.24
C MET A 5 16.20 16.04 -10.45
N CYS A 6 14.88 16.19 -10.47
CA CYS A 6 14.20 17.10 -9.53
C CYS A 6 14.19 16.47 -8.13
N LYS A 7 14.66 17.22 -7.13
CA LYS A 7 14.60 16.80 -5.72
C LYS A 7 13.14 16.72 -5.27
N TYR A 8 12.60 15.51 -5.24
CA TYR A 8 11.32 15.21 -4.59
C TYR A 8 11.50 15.41 -3.09
N ASN A 9 10.80 16.39 -2.52
CA ASN A 9 10.69 16.56 -1.07
C ASN A 9 9.36 15.93 -0.64
N PRO A 10 9.32 14.63 -0.30
CA PRO A 10 8.10 14.01 0.19
C PRO A 10 7.61 14.74 1.45
N LEU A 11 6.30 14.66 1.70
CA LEU A 11 5.75 15.04 3.01
C LEU A 11 6.54 14.30 4.08
N ARG A 12 7.20 15.06 4.95
CA ARG A 12 7.98 14.50 6.06
C ARG A 12 7.01 13.78 6.99
N GLY A 13 7.43 12.63 7.53
CA GLY A 13 6.65 11.94 8.56
C GLY A 13 6.31 12.92 9.68
N ALA A 14 5.02 13.11 9.93
CA ALA A 14 4.48 14.02 10.92
C ALA A 14 3.40 13.30 11.72
N SER A 15 2.98 13.92 12.81
CA SER A 15 1.76 13.53 13.54
C SER A 15 0.53 13.93 12.72
N TYR A 16 -0.62 14.17 13.35
CA TYR A 16 -1.87 14.46 12.65
C TYR A 16 -1.74 15.49 11.53
N ILE A 17 -2.07 15.06 10.31
CA ILE A 17 -2.19 15.93 9.14
C ILE A 17 -3.68 16.15 8.88
N LYS A 18 -4.10 17.41 8.84
CA LYS A 18 -5.49 17.77 8.57
C LYS A 18 -5.85 17.40 7.13
N LEU A 19 -6.85 16.53 6.97
CA LEU A 19 -7.38 16.17 5.66
C LEU A 19 -8.02 17.38 4.96
N PRO A 20 -7.93 17.46 3.62
CA PRO A 20 -8.75 18.37 2.83
C PRO A 20 -10.24 18.18 3.13
N LYS A 21 -10.99 19.30 3.14
CA LYS A 21 -12.43 19.30 3.49
C LYS A 21 -13.22 18.25 2.69
N ILE A 22 -12.94 18.13 1.39
CA ILE A 22 -13.62 17.21 0.48
C ILE A 22 -13.52 15.73 0.89
N ILE A 23 -12.41 15.34 1.53
CA ILE A 23 -12.19 13.97 2.03
C ILE A 23 -12.82 13.85 3.42
N SER A 24 -12.60 14.84 4.28
CA SER A 24 -13.09 14.82 5.66
C SER A 24 -14.61 14.70 5.78
N VAL A 25 -15.36 15.33 4.86
CA VAL A 25 -16.83 15.32 4.86
C VAL A 25 -17.39 13.94 4.51
N LYS A 26 -16.68 13.16 3.69
CA LYS A 26 -17.12 11.82 3.28
C LYS A 26 -17.11 10.81 4.44
N LYS A 27 -16.39 11.11 5.54
CA LYS A 27 -16.20 10.22 6.70
C LYS A 27 -15.76 8.78 6.35
N ALA A 28 -15.19 8.59 5.17
CA ALA A 28 -14.72 7.28 4.68
C ALA A 28 -13.35 6.89 5.26
N ILE A 29 -12.64 7.83 5.87
CA ILE A 29 -11.29 7.64 6.43
C ILE A 29 -11.31 8.07 7.89
N THR A 30 -10.86 7.19 8.78
CA THR A 30 -10.58 7.52 10.17
C THR A 30 -9.21 8.19 10.26
N ASN A 31 -9.18 9.52 10.42
CA ASN A 31 -7.95 10.30 10.55
C ASN A 31 -7.69 10.68 12.01
N ILE A 32 -6.92 9.86 12.70
CA ILE A 32 -6.68 9.99 14.14
C ILE A 32 -5.88 11.26 14.45
N LYS A 33 -6.39 12.06 15.38
CA LYS A 33 -5.80 13.34 15.80
C LYS A 33 -4.72 13.13 16.85
N ASN A 34 -3.55 12.63 16.44
CA ASN A 34 -2.41 12.46 17.33
C ASN A 34 -1.39 13.61 17.30
N LYS A 35 -0.70 13.83 18.43
CA LYS A 35 0.42 14.80 18.56
C LYS A 35 1.76 14.13 18.82
N ASP A 36 1.76 12.83 19.09
CA ASP A 36 2.94 12.00 19.34
C ASP A 36 3.47 11.37 18.04
N ASN A 37 4.52 10.55 18.17
CA ASN A 37 5.08 9.77 17.06
C ASN A 37 4.49 8.34 16.99
N LYS A 38 3.27 8.13 17.52
CA LYS A 38 2.62 6.81 17.60
C LYS A 38 1.47 6.65 16.58
N CYS A 39 1.49 7.42 15.49
CA CYS A 39 0.44 7.41 14.46
C CYS A 39 0.16 5.99 13.91
N PHE A 40 1.19 5.16 13.71
CA PHE A 40 1.02 3.77 13.28
C PHE A 40 0.26 2.91 14.31
N LEU A 41 0.66 2.98 15.60
CA LEU A 41 -0.02 2.28 16.70
C LEU A 41 -1.50 2.68 16.75
N TRP A 42 -1.77 3.99 16.75
CA TRP A 42 -3.15 4.48 16.82
C TRP A 42 -3.98 4.00 15.62
N SER A 43 -3.39 3.97 14.42
CA SER A 43 -4.07 3.50 13.21
C SER A 43 -4.45 2.02 13.30
N ILE A 44 -3.56 1.19 13.87
CA ILE A 44 -3.84 -0.22 14.16
C ILE A 44 -4.96 -0.34 15.20
N LEU A 45 -4.86 0.38 16.32
CA LEU A 45 -5.87 0.32 17.38
C LEU A 45 -7.26 0.76 16.90
N ALA A 46 -7.32 1.75 16.02
CA ALA A 46 -8.59 2.17 15.41
C ALA A 46 -9.20 1.12 14.48
N ALA A 47 -8.37 0.30 13.83
CA ALA A 47 -8.84 -0.83 13.03
C ALA A 47 -9.26 -2.04 13.88
N LEU A 48 -8.55 -2.30 14.99
CA LEU A 48 -8.84 -3.41 15.90
C LEU A 48 -10.05 -3.15 16.80
N HIS A 49 -10.25 -1.89 17.20
CA HIS A 49 -11.31 -1.47 18.11
C HIS A 49 -12.18 -0.37 17.48
N PRO A 50 -12.97 -0.67 16.41
CA PRO A 50 -13.78 0.33 15.72
C PRO A 50 -14.68 1.14 16.66
N GLN A 51 -14.85 2.43 16.37
CA GLN A 51 -15.65 3.35 17.19
C GLN A 51 -16.72 4.03 16.34
N ASP A 52 -17.99 4.00 16.78
CA ASP A 52 -19.10 4.57 16.02
C ASP A 52 -19.12 6.11 16.00
N LYS A 53 -18.65 6.73 17.10
CA LYS A 53 -18.63 8.19 17.28
C LYS A 53 -17.22 8.65 17.63
N ASN A 54 -16.79 9.79 17.09
CA ASN A 54 -15.50 10.42 17.40
C ASN A 54 -14.31 9.46 17.27
N SER A 55 -14.29 8.63 16.22
CA SER A 55 -13.23 7.63 15.97
C SER A 55 -11.85 8.23 15.75
N GLU A 56 -11.76 9.55 15.57
CA GLU A 56 -10.49 10.24 15.46
C GLU A 56 -9.78 10.49 16.81
N THR A 57 -10.45 10.29 17.93
CA THR A 57 -9.97 10.75 19.25
C THR A 57 -9.13 9.68 19.95
N ILE A 58 -7.87 10.00 20.26
CA ILE A 58 -6.92 9.07 20.93
C ILE A 58 -7.44 8.54 22.27
N SER A 59 -8.13 9.36 23.07
CA SER A 59 -8.56 8.96 24.42
C SER A 59 -9.42 7.69 24.43
N LYS A 60 -10.11 7.40 23.32
CA LYS A 60 -10.88 6.17 23.15
C LYS A 60 -10.03 4.92 23.03
N TYR A 61 -8.80 5.07 22.54
CA TYR A 61 -7.89 3.97 22.26
C TYR A 61 -6.80 3.81 23.33
N LYS A 62 -6.68 4.78 24.26
CA LYS A 62 -5.64 4.77 25.31
C LYS A 62 -5.63 3.52 26.17
N GLU A 63 -6.80 2.93 26.41
CA GLU A 63 -6.91 1.67 27.16
C GLU A 63 -6.03 0.57 26.55
N TRP A 64 -5.96 0.51 25.21
CA TRP A 64 -5.19 -0.47 24.45
C TRP A 64 -3.82 0.05 24.00
N GLU A 65 -3.36 1.21 24.49
CA GLU A 65 -2.05 1.75 24.12
C GLU A 65 -0.91 0.76 24.45
N ASN A 66 -1.07 0.01 25.55
CA ASN A 66 -0.13 -1.01 26.00
C ASN A 66 -0.54 -2.42 25.57
N GLU A 67 -1.52 -2.58 24.67
CA GLU A 67 -1.93 -3.88 24.18
C GLU A 67 -0.76 -4.53 23.43
N SER A 68 -0.28 -5.67 23.94
CA SER A 68 0.85 -6.37 23.34
C SER A 68 0.44 -6.95 21.99
N TYR A 69 1.25 -6.72 20.96
CA TYR A 69 1.10 -7.35 19.65
C TYR A 69 0.94 -8.88 19.74
N ARG A 70 1.58 -9.51 20.74
CA ARG A 70 1.42 -10.94 21.05
C ARG A 70 0.00 -11.30 21.44
N HIS A 71 -0.65 -10.51 22.30
CA HIS A 71 -2.02 -10.76 22.74
C HIS A 71 -3.01 -10.61 21.57
N VAL A 72 -2.89 -9.54 20.79
CA VAL A 72 -3.70 -9.33 19.57
C VAL A 72 -3.53 -10.49 18.60
N SER A 73 -2.29 -10.91 18.36
CA SER A 73 -1.98 -11.98 17.42
C SER A 73 -2.58 -13.31 17.86
N LEU A 74 -2.46 -13.65 19.15
CA LEU A 74 -3.09 -14.84 19.73
C LEU A 74 -4.61 -14.75 19.71
N LYS A 75 -5.20 -13.58 19.91
CA LYS A 75 -6.66 -13.41 19.89
C LYS A 75 -7.23 -13.59 18.48
N HIS A 76 -6.68 -12.87 17.50
CA HIS A 76 -7.22 -12.76 16.14
C HIS A 76 -6.71 -13.85 15.20
N PHE A 77 -5.40 -14.08 15.16
CA PHE A 77 -4.80 -15.05 14.26
C PHE A 77 -4.59 -16.42 14.91
N LYS A 78 -4.71 -16.52 16.25
CA LYS A 78 -4.42 -17.74 17.02
C LYS A 78 -2.97 -18.23 16.78
N LEU A 79 -2.09 -17.31 16.41
CA LEU A 79 -0.67 -17.53 16.17
C LEU A 79 0.12 -16.66 17.13
N ASP A 80 1.16 -17.26 17.70
CA ASP A 80 2.08 -16.54 18.58
C ASP A 80 3.23 -15.97 17.75
N PRO A 81 3.40 -14.64 17.70
CA PRO A 81 4.46 -14.02 16.91
C PRO A 81 5.88 -14.37 17.39
N VAL A 82 6.05 -14.87 18.62
CA VAL A 82 7.37 -15.28 19.13
C VAL A 82 7.89 -16.56 18.46
N HIS A 83 7.02 -17.34 17.81
CA HIS A 83 7.43 -18.52 17.03
C HIS A 83 7.90 -18.18 15.61
N TYR A 84 7.98 -16.90 15.25
CA TYR A 84 8.32 -16.46 13.90
C TYR A 84 9.56 -15.58 13.90
N TYR A 85 10.51 -15.91 13.04
CA TYR A 85 11.72 -15.10 12.83
C TYR A 85 11.43 -13.77 12.13
N THR A 86 10.39 -13.73 11.28
CA THR A 86 10.08 -12.55 10.45
C THR A 86 8.57 -12.30 10.34
N THR A 87 8.19 -11.03 10.18
CA THR A 87 6.79 -10.62 9.97
C THR A 87 6.16 -11.23 8.72
N PRO A 88 6.86 -11.35 7.56
CA PRO A 88 6.29 -12.04 6.40
C PRO A 88 5.95 -13.50 6.66
N GLY A 89 6.79 -14.24 7.38
CA GLY A 89 6.50 -15.63 7.76
C GLY A 89 5.27 -15.75 8.67
N PHE A 90 5.12 -14.81 9.62
CA PHE A 90 3.91 -14.71 10.43
C PHE A 90 2.66 -14.40 9.58
N ALA A 91 2.75 -13.43 8.68
CA ALA A 91 1.64 -13.03 7.80
C ALA A 91 1.22 -14.17 6.86
N TRP A 92 2.18 -14.93 6.34
CA TRP A 92 1.97 -16.10 5.49
C TRP A 92 1.18 -17.20 6.21
N ASN A 93 1.60 -17.59 7.42
CA ASN A 93 0.86 -18.58 8.21
C ASN A 93 -0.51 -18.06 8.68
N ALA A 94 -0.62 -16.76 8.99
CA ALA A 94 -1.90 -16.14 9.32
C ALA A 94 -2.87 -16.19 8.13
N MET A 95 -2.37 -16.02 6.91
CA MET A 95 -3.15 -16.13 5.67
C MET A 95 -3.67 -17.56 5.47
N PHE A 96 -2.83 -18.59 5.59
CA PHE A 96 -3.29 -19.98 5.47
C PHE A 96 -4.33 -20.34 6.50
N ARG A 97 -4.13 -19.93 7.75
CA ARG A 97 -5.09 -20.23 8.81
C ARG A 97 -6.43 -19.54 8.60
N LYS A 98 -6.42 -18.31 8.08
CA LYS A 98 -7.64 -17.54 7.85
C LYS A 98 -8.44 -18.05 6.64
N THR A 99 -7.74 -18.47 5.58
CA THR A 99 -8.36 -18.90 4.33
C THR A 99 -8.66 -20.39 4.29
N GLY A 100 -7.92 -21.21 5.05
CA GLY A 100 -7.98 -22.67 4.99
C GLY A 100 -7.48 -23.24 3.66
N ILE A 101 -6.76 -22.45 2.86
CA ILE A 101 -6.27 -22.90 1.55
C ILE A 101 -5.02 -23.76 1.70
N GLU A 102 -4.93 -24.81 0.87
CA GLU A 102 -3.75 -25.65 0.73
C GLU A 102 -3.12 -25.35 -0.64
N LEU A 103 -1.87 -24.89 -0.64
CA LEU A 103 -1.13 -24.66 -1.88
C LEU A 103 -0.47 -25.95 -2.34
N GLU A 104 -0.54 -26.21 -3.64
CA GLU A 104 0.26 -27.26 -4.26
C GLU A 104 1.74 -26.85 -4.26
N LEU A 105 2.61 -27.75 -3.79
CA LEU A 105 4.05 -27.58 -3.92
C LEU A 105 4.47 -27.94 -5.34
N ILE A 106 5.13 -27.00 -6.02
CA ILE A 106 5.71 -27.26 -7.34
C ILE A 106 6.90 -28.21 -7.17
N THR A 107 6.75 -29.45 -7.64
CA THR A 107 7.82 -30.47 -7.58
C THR A 107 8.62 -30.58 -8.88
N ASP A 108 8.05 -30.12 -9.99
CA ASP A 108 8.70 -30.09 -11.29
C ASP A 108 9.59 -28.84 -11.40
N ILE A 109 10.89 -29.05 -11.64
CA ILE A 109 11.87 -27.98 -11.76
C ILE A 109 11.63 -27.09 -12.97
N ASP A 110 11.12 -27.63 -14.07
CA ASP A 110 10.90 -26.86 -15.31
C ASP A 110 9.71 -25.91 -15.13
N ILE A 111 8.64 -26.38 -14.47
CA ILE A 111 7.50 -25.54 -14.10
C ILE A 111 7.96 -24.45 -13.12
N TYR A 112 8.76 -24.81 -12.12
CA TYR A 112 9.32 -23.83 -11.17
C TYR A 112 10.13 -22.74 -11.88
N LEU A 113 11.05 -23.14 -12.78
CA LEU A 113 11.87 -22.20 -13.54
C LEU A 113 11.03 -21.33 -14.47
N MET A 114 9.95 -21.85 -15.05
CA MET A 114 9.00 -21.06 -15.85
C MET A 114 8.39 -19.94 -15.01
N PHE A 115 7.93 -20.22 -13.78
CA PHE A 115 7.40 -19.19 -12.88
C PHE A 115 8.46 -18.19 -12.46
N GLU A 116 9.63 -18.64 -12.00
CA GLU A 116 10.73 -17.76 -11.60
C GLU A 116 11.15 -16.81 -12.73
N GLN A 117 11.26 -17.32 -13.96
CA GLN A 117 11.55 -16.52 -15.14
C GLN A 117 10.41 -15.59 -15.54
N GLY A 118 9.18 -15.86 -15.12
CA GLY A 118 8.00 -15.02 -15.34
C GLY A 118 7.83 -13.90 -14.30
N ILE A 119 8.41 -14.04 -13.11
CA ILE A 119 8.28 -13.03 -12.04
C ILE A 119 8.94 -11.71 -12.47
N ARG A 120 8.17 -10.62 -12.39
CA ARG A 120 8.64 -9.24 -12.62
C ARG A 120 8.29 -8.38 -11.41
N GLY A 121 9.17 -7.45 -11.09
CA GLY A 121 8.94 -6.46 -10.04
C GLY A 121 7.94 -5.37 -10.45
N GLY A 122 7.87 -4.31 -9.65
CA GLY A 122 7.04 -3.14 -9.98
C GLY A 122 7.50 -2.45 -11.27
N LEU A 123 6.53 -2.04 -12.10
CA LEU A 123 6.80 -1.27 -13.31
C LEU A 123 7.35 0.11 -12.95
N SER A 124 8.59 0.40 -13.38
CA SER A 124 9.19 1.72 -13.26
C SER A 124 9.56 2.22 -14.65
N GLN A 125 8.84 3.24 -15.13
CA GLN A 125 9.05 3.82 -16.46
C GLN A 125 9.24 5.33 -16.36
N CYS A 126 10.34 5.81 -16.93
CA CYS A 126 10.58 7.24 -17.15
C CYS A 126 10.22 7.59 -18.61
N SER A 127 9.22 8.45 -18.81
CA SER A 127 8.90 8.96 -20.14
C SER A 127 9.93 10.01 -20.59
N ILE A 128 10.31 9.99 -21.87
CA ILE A 128 11.25 10.97 -22.46
C ILE A 128 10.58 12.35 -22.60
N ARG A 129 9.25 12.39 -22.69
CA ARG A 129 8.48 13.64 -22.82
C ARG A 129 8.53 14.43 -21.52
N TYR A 130 9.22 15.56 -21.55
CA TYR A 130 9.33 16.49 -20.43
C TYR A 130 8.18 17.51 -20.45
N SER A 131 7.42 17.58 -19.35
CA SER A 131 6.45 18.65 -19.11
C SER A 131 6.76 19.31 -17.77
N LYS A 132 6.80 20.65 -17.78
CA LYS A 132 7.05 21.45 -16.58
C LYS A 132 5.77 22.18 -16.19
N THR A 133 5.37 22.02 -14.93
CA THR A 133 4.26 22.80 -14.36
C THR A 133 4.68 24.25 -14.15
N ASN A 134 3.79 25.19 -14.48
CA ASN A 134 3.87 26.58 -14.05
C ASN A 134 2.47 26.98 -13.56
N ASN A 135 2.26 26.86 -12.26
CA ASN A 135 1.00 27.20 -11.60
C ASN A 135 1.26 27.99 -10.31
N LYS A 136 0.29 28.79 -9.87
CA LYS A 136 0.43 29.70 -8.71
C LYS A 136 0.72 29.00 -7.37
N TYR A 137 0.51 27.69 -7.27
CA TYR A 137 0.70 26.91 -6.05
C TYR A 137 2.13 26.41 -5.85
N ILE A 138 3.04 26.59 -6.82
CA ILE A 138 4.46 26.19 -6.69
C ILE A 138 5.32 27.20 -5.92
N GLY A 139 4.69 28.21 -5.30
CA GLY A 139 5.33 29.18 -4.41
C GLY A 139 6.34 30.08 -5.12
N GLU A 140 7.52 30.26 -4.51
CA GLU A 140 8.61 31.12 -5.02
C GLU A 140 9.08 30.77 -6.45
N LYS A 141 8.84 29.54 -6.90
CA LYS A 141 9.21 29.07 -8.24
C LYS A 141 8.20 29.48 -9.33
N TYR A 142 7.09 30.11 -8.94
CA TYR A 142 6.04 30.55 -9.85
C TYR A 142 6.51 31.74 -10.69
N LYS A 143 6.44 31.60 -12.02
CA LYS A 143 6.81 32.66 -12.96
C LYS A 143 5.56 33.36 -13.48
N LYS A 144 5.18 34.47 -12.83
CA LYS A 144 4.02 35.31 -13.19
C LYS A 144 4.04 35.75 -14.64
N GLU A 145 5.21 36.18 -15.13
CA GLU A 145 5.43 36.65 -16.52
C GLU A 145 5.08 35.61 -17.59
N GLN A 146 5.21 34.31 -17.29
CA GLN A 146 4.87 33.24 -18.24
C GLN A 146 3.38 32.90 -18.26
N THR A 147 2.64 33.22 -17.19
CA THR A 147 1.22 32.86 -17.03
C THR A 147 0.28 33.86 -17.72
N GLU A 148 0.72 35.10 -17.94
CA GLU A 148 -0.02 36.08 -18.76
C GLU A 148 -0.04 35.69 -20.25
N LYS A 149 0.96 34.91 -20.70
CA LYS A 149 1.09 34.46 -22.09
C LYS A 149 0.54 33.06 -22.36
N THR A 150 0.32 32.26 -21.31
CA THR A 150 -0.05 30.85 -21.46
C THR A 150 -0.95 30.34 -20.34
N THR A 151 -1.85 29.41 -20.68
CA THR A 151 -2.71 28.71 -19.72
C THR A 151 -1.90 28.01 -18.62
N PRO A 152 -2.30 28.09 -17.34
CA PRO A 152 -1.58 27.45 -16.24
C PRO A 152 -1.54 25.92 -16.41
N LYS A 153 -0.34 25.34 -16.29
CA LYS A 153 -0.10 23.90 -16.44
C LYS A 153 -0.02 23.21 -15.09
N TYR A 154 -0.79 22.15 -14.89
CA TYR A 154 -0.79 21.34 -13.66
C TYR A 154 -0.19 19.95 -13.95
N LEU A 155 0.50 19.38 -12.96
CA LEU A 155 0.92 17.97 -12.99
C LEU A 155 0.06 17.19 -12.02
N LEU A 156 -0.47 16.07 -12.50
CA LEU A 156 -1.25 15.13 -11.70
C LEU A 156 -0.32 14.04 -11.18
N ASN A 157 -0.32 13.83 -9.86
CA ASN A 157 0.35 12.70 -9.24
C ASN A 157 -0.74 11.77 -8.68
N LEU A 158 -0.78 10.53 -9.17
CA LEU A 158 -1.72 9.51 -8.74
C LEU A 158 -0.94 8.41 -8.05
N ASP A 159 -1.42 7.97 -6.89
CA ASP A 159 -0.88 6.85 -6.15
C ASP A 159 -2.02 5.88 -5.81
N ALA A 160 -1.78 4.59 -6.04
CA ALA A 160 -2.76 3.55 -5.78
C ALA A 160 -2.68 3.11 -4.31
N ASN A 161 -3.77 3.25 -3.57
CA ASN A 161 -3.84 2.78 -2.19
C ASN A 161 -3.81 1.24 -2.18
N ASN A 162 -2.77 0.66 -1.57
CA ASN A 162 -2.63 -0.79 -1.37
C ASN A 162 -2.71 -1.61 -2.68
N LEU A 163 -1.93 -1.22 -3.70
CA LEU A 163 -1.92 -1.86 -5.02
C LEU A 163 -1.80 -3.40 -4.96
N TYR A 164 -0.83 -3.92 -4.22
CA TYR A 164 -0.63 -5.38 -4.10
C TYR A 164 -1.77 -6.06 -3.32
N GLY A 165 -2.27 -5.43 -2.25
CA GLY A 165 -3.38 -6.00 -1.50
C GLY A 165 -4.66 -6.07 -2.32
N TRP A 166 -4.89 -5.13 -3.25
CA TRP A 166 -5.97 -5.23 -4.22
C TRP A 166 -5.75 -6.41 -5.18
N GLY A 167 -4.55 -6.54 -5.76
CA GLY A 167 -4.22 -7.68 -6.64
C GLY A 167 -4.31 -9.05 -5.96
N MET A 168 -4.06 -9.12 -4.65
CA MET A 168 -4.22 -10.33 -3.85
C MET A 168 -5.69 -10.72 -3.58
N CYS A 169 -6.65 -9.84 -3.87
CA CYS A 169 -8.08 -10.14 -3.77
C CYS A 169 -8.65 -10.75 -5.06
N GLU A 170 -7.87 -10.77 -6.15
CA GLU A 170 -8.26 -11.37 -7.42
C GLU A 170 -8.01 -12.89 -7.42
N TYR A 171 -8.51 -13.59 -8.44
CA TYR A 171 -8.28 -15.02 -8.61
C TYR A 171 -6.81 -15.31 -8.93
N LEU A 172 -6.16 -16.06 -8.04
CA LEU A 172 -4.76 -16.45 -8.16
C LEU A 172 -4.61 -17.98 -8.32
N PRO A 173 -3.62 -18.45 -9.09
CA PRO A 173 -3.34 -19.88 -9.20
C PRO A 173 -2.81 -20.43 -7.88
N TYR A 174 -3.34 -21.59 -7.46
CA TYR A 174 -2.97 -22.22 -6.17
C TYR A 174 -2.75 -23.75 -6.24
N LYS A 175 -3.26 -24.42 -7.28
CA LYS A 175 -3.08 -25.86 -7.55
C LYS A 175 -3.39 -26.24 -9.00
N GLY A 176 -3.09 -27.48 -9.38
CA GLY A 176 -3.31 -28.07 -10.70
C GLY A 176 -2.22 -27.72 -11.71
N PHE A 177 -0.98 -27.46 -11.28
CA PHE A 177 0.09 -27.04 -12.20
C PHE A 177 0.50 -28.18 -13.14
N LYS A 178 0.30 -27.99 -14.44
CA LYS A 178 0.70 -28.94 -15.48
C LYS A 178 1.05 -28.22 -16.77
N TRP A 179 1.97 -28.79 -17.54
CA TRP A 179 2.16 -28.37 -18.93
C TRP A 179 0.89 -28.65 -19.72
N SER A 180 0.54 -27.70 -20.58
CA SER A 180 -0.56 -27.86 -21.53
C SER A 180 0.02 -28.27 -22.88
N ASP A 181 -0.75 -29.05 -23.63
CA ASP A 181 -0.39 -29.43 -24.99
C ASP A 181 -0.41 -28.19 -25.90
N PRO A 182 0.69 -27.87 -26.60
CA PRO A 182 0.75 -26.74 -27.53
C PRO A 182 -0.38 -26.75 -28.57
N ASP A 183 -0.83 -27.93 -29.00
CA ASP A 183 -1.87 -28.08 -30.03
C ASP A 183 -3.28 -27.72 -29.52
N CYS A 184 -3.43 -27.48 -28.21
CA CYS A 184 -4.69 -27.07 -27.59
C CYS A 184 -4.89 -25.54 -27.56
N PHE A 185 -3.91 -24.77 -28.02
CA PHE A 185 -4.00 -23.30 -28.06
C PHE A 185 -4.22 -22.84 -29.49
N ASP A 186 -5.31 -22.12 -29.72
CA ASP A 186 -5.50 -21.38 -30.97
C ASP A 186 -4.44 -20.29 -31.05
N THR A 187 -3.35 -20.57 -31.77
CA THR A 187 -2.38 -19.55 -32.16
C THR A 187 -2.95 -18.80 -33.36
N GLU A 188 -3.64 -17.69 -33.10
CA GLU A 188 -3.96 -16.68 -34.13
C GLU A 188 -2.69 -16.04 -34.70
#